data_AF-A0A1X7V9E9-F1
#
_entry.id   AF-A0A1X7V9E9-F1
#
_cell.length_a   1.000
_cell.length_b   1.000
_cell.length_c   1.000
_cell.angle_alpha   90.00
_cell.angle_beta   90.00
_cell.angle_gamma   90.00
#
_symmetry.space_group_name_H-M   'P 1'
#
loop_
_entity.id
_entity.type
_entity.pdbx_description
1 polymer ?
#
loop_
_entity_poly.entity_id
_entity_poly.type
_entity_poly.pdbx_seq_one_letter_code
_entity_poly.pdbx_strand_id
1 'polypeptide(L)' 'LLPDKLYGPFTQFNLLKEDAQIMEYDLPNVLPPKGISSEMKWYLYEKIRLFCSYECKDANCPLPDAPRPAGSP' A
#
# COMPACT_ATOMS: atom_id res chain seq x y z
N LEU A 1 -19.02 -20.35 0.15
CA LEU A 1 -18.19 -21.00 -0.89
C LEU A 1 -18.56 -20.35 -2.21
N LEU A 2 -17.80 -19.34 -2.65
CA LEU A 2 -17.98 -18.75 -3.99
C LEU A 2 -17.45 -19.75 -5.02
N PRO A 3 -18.10 -19.93 -6.18
CA PRO A 3 -17.70 -20.93 -7.16
C PRO A 3 -16.36 -20.52 -7.81
N ASP A 4 -15.45 -21.49 -7.91
CA ASP A 4 -14.10 -21.43 -8.51
C ASP A 4 -14.07 -21.14 -10.03
N LYS A 5 -15.07 -20.44 -10.58
CA LYS A 5 -15.31 -20.35 -12.04
C LYS A 5 -15.28 -18.93 -12.62
N LEU A 6 -14.53 -18.00 -12.00
CA LEU A 6 -14.35 -16.66 -12.59
C LEU A 6 -12.93 -16.36 -13.10
N TYR A 7 -11.98 -17.29 -12.94
CA TYR A 7 -10.64 -17.12 -13.51
C TYR A 7 -10.51 -17.97 -14.77
N GLY A 8 -10.45 -17.29 -15.92
CA GLY A 8 -10.02 -17.91 -17.18
C GLY A 8 -8.61 -18.52 -17.06
N PRO A 9 -8.10 -19.21 -18.09
CA PRO A 9 -6.76 -19.77 -18.05
C PRO A 9 -5.75 -18.67 -17.71
N PHE A 10 -4.92 -18.92 -16.69
CA PHE A 10 -3.85 -18.00 -16.30
C PHE A 10 -2.79 -17.98 -17.40
N THR A 11 -2.75 -16.89 -18.18
CA THR A 11 -1.72 -16.68 -19.20
C THR A 11 -0.59 -15.85 -18.61
N GLN A 12 0.58 -16.45 -18.45
CA GLN A 12 1.81 -15.72 -18.17
C GLN A 12 2.38 -15.19 -19.50
N PHE A 13 2.57 -13.88 -19.59
CA PHE A 13 3.22 -13.24 -20.74
C PHE A 13 4.17 -12.16 -20.26
N ASN A 14 5.28 -11.99 -20.98
CA ASN A 14 6.22 -10.90 -20.71
C ASN A 14 5.65 -9.61 -21.29
N LEU A 15 5.62 -8.56 -20.48
CA LEU A 15 5.23 -7.21 -20.92
C LEU A 15 6.31 -6.54 -21.76
N LEU A 16 7.55 -6.97 -21.58
CA LEU A 16 8.72 -6.46 -22.30
C LEU A 16 8.89 -7.21 -23.62
N LYS A 17 9.44 -6.51 -24.62
CA LYS A 17 9.91 -7.14 -25.85
C LYS A 17 11.06 -8.10 -25.54
N GLU A 18 11.22 -9.14 -26.37
CA GLU A 18 12.25 -10.17 -26.20
C GLU A 18 13.68 -9.60 -26.20
N ASP A 19 13.90 -8.49 -26.88
CA ASP A 19 15.18 -7.79 -27.03
C ASP A 19 15.31 -6.54 -26.14
N ALA A 20 14.39 -6.34 -25.19
CA ALA A 20 14.42 -5.19 -24.30
C ALA A 20 15.67 -5.23 -23.40
N GLN A 21 16.59 -4.30 -23.61
CA GLN A 21 17.73 -4.05 -22.74
C GLN A 21 17.39 -2.87 -21.84
N ILE A 22 17.10 -3.13 -20.56
CA ILE A 22 16.86 -2.09 -19.55
C ILE A 22 18.09 -2.07 -18.64
N MET A 23 18.85 -0.99 -18.73
CA MET A 23 20.01 -0.79 -17.86
C MET A 23 19.59 -0.02 -16.62
N GLU A 24 20.34 -0.16 -15.53
CA GLU A 24 20.01 0.49 -14.25
C GLU A 24 19.94 2.02 -14.37
N TYR A 25 20.80 2.61 -15.22
CA TYR A 25 20.78 4.05 -15.50
C TYR A 25 19.58 4.51 -16.34
N ASP A 26 18.87 3.59 -17.01
CA ASP A 26 17.64 3.88 -17.74
C ASP A 26 16.42 3.90 -16.80
N LEU A 27 16.57 3.40 -15.57
CA LEU A 27 15.49 3.37 -14.59
C LEU A 27 15.25 4.77 -14.01
N PRO A 28 13.98 5.12 -13.73
CA PRO A 28 13.69 6.35 -13.00
C PRO A 28 14.31 6.29 -11.60
N ASN A 29 14.64 7.46 -11.06
CA ASN A 29 15.11 7.57 -9.69
C ASN A 29 14.08 6.98 -8.72
N VAL A 30 14.55 6.13 -7.80
CA VAL A 30 13.71 5.59 -6.73
C VAL A 30 13.35 6.74 -5.80
N LEU A 31 12.07 7.10 -5.77
CA LEU A 31 11.55 8.08 -4.83
C LEU A 31 11.15 7.34 -3.54
N PRO A 32 11.61 7.80 -2.36
CA PRO A 32 11.11 7.25 -1.11
C PRO A 32 9.61 7.53 -1.00
N PRO A 33 8.84 6.66 -0.32
CA PRO A 33 7.45 6.95 -0.02
C PRO A 33 7.36 8.30 0.70
N LYS A 34 6.38 9.12 0.34
CA LYS A 34 6.15 10.46 0.93
C LYS A 34 5.90 10.42 2.45
N GLY A 35 5.80 9.23 3.04
CA GLY A 35 5.29 9.02 4.38
C GLY A 35 3.80 9.33 4.44
N ILE A 36 3.26 9.26 5.65
CA ILE A 36 1.86 9.52 5.95
C ILE A 36 1.77 10.75 6.85
N SER A 37 0.82 11.65 6.57
CA SER A 37 0.64 12.86 7.38
C SER A 37 0.16 12.52 8.79
N SER A 38 0.44 13.39 9.77
CA SER A 38 -0.05 13.19 11.14
C SER A 38 -1.57 13.05 11.19
N GLU A 39 -2.30 13.87 10.42
CA GLU A 39 -3.76 13.77 10.29
C GLU A 39 -4.22 12.39 9.77
N MET A 40 -3.56 11.86 8.75
CA MET A 40 -3.89 10.54 8.20
C MET A 40 -3.52 9.42 9.17
N LYS A 41 -2.41 9.53 9.93
CA LYS A 41 -2.09 8.57 11.01
C LYS A 41 -3.19 8.53 12.07
N TRP A 42 -3.68 9.71 12.48
CA TRP A 42 -4.79 9.82 13.42
C TRP A 42 -6.08 9.21 12.87
N TYR A 43 -6.41 9.48 11.60
CA TYR A 43 -7.57 8.88 10.94
C TYR A 43 -7.48 7.34 10.91
N LEU A 44 -6.34 6.78 10.49
CA LEU A 44 -6.14 5.33 10.47
C LEU A 44 -6.27 4.72 11.86
N TYR A 45 -5.67 5.36 12.87
CA TYR A 45 -5.73 4.91 14.25
C TYR A 45 -7.16 4.95 14.81
N GLU A 46 -7.90 6.04 14.63
CA GLU A 46 -9.23 6.21 15.23
C GLU A 46 -10.35 5.50 14.46
N LYS A 47 -10.29 5.51 13.13
CA LYS A 47 -11.40 5.08 12.27
C LYS A 47 -11.23 3.69 11.70
N ILE A 48 -9.99 3.23 11.47
CA ILE A 48 -9.72 2.00 10.71
C ILE A 48 -9.15 0.89 11.59
N ARG A 49 -8.30 1.22 12.57
CA ARG A 49 -7.52 0.26 13.36
C ARG A 49 -8.34 -0.84 14.05
N LEU A 50 -9.56 -0.53 14.49
CA LEU A 50 -10.47 -1.50 15.12
C LEU A 50 -10.91 -2.62 14.17
N PHE A 51 -10.84 -2.39 12.87
CA PHE A 51 -11.21 -3.36 11.82
C PHE A 51 -10.00 -4.15 11.30
N CYS A 52 -8.79 -3.78 11.68
CA CYS A 52 -7.59 -4.51 11.31
C CYS A 52 -7.43 -5.80 12.13
N SER A 53 -6.91 -6.84 11.50
CA SER A 53 -6.52 -8.05 12.23
C SER A 53 -5.38 -7.74 13.21
N TYR A 54 -5.30 -8.48 14.31
CA TYR A 54 -4.33 -8.23 15.36
C TYR A 54 -2.88 -8.28 14.84
N GLU A 55 -2.62 -9.17 13.88
CA GLU A 55 -1.32 -9.45 13.31
C GLU A 55 -0.79 -8.31 12.44
N CYS A 56 -1.68 -7.51 11.82
CA CYS A 56 -1.30 -6.47 10.86
C CYS A 56 -1.70 -5.05 11.27
N LYS A 57 -2.42 -4.86 12.38
CA LYS A 57 -2.92 -3.54 12.80
C LYS A 57 -1.81 -2.49 12.96
N ASP A 58 -0.62 -2.87 13.44
CA ASP A 58 0.49 -1.92 13.65
C ASP A 58 1.22 -1.58 12.36
N ALA A 59 1.27 -2.53 11.41
CA ALA A 59 1.84 -2.29 10.09
C ALA A 59 0.91 -1.42 9.22
N ASN A 60 -0.41 -1.67 9.26
CA ASN A 60 -1.39 -1.00 8.42
C ASN A 60 -1.93 0.30 9.03
N CYS A 61 -2.06 0.38 10.35
CA CYS A 61 -2.64 1.51 11.07
C CYS A 61 -1.77 1.85 12.29
N PRO A 62 -0.54 2.37 12.09
CA PRO A 62 0.42 2.59 13.17
C PRO A 62 -0.10 3.56 14.24
N LEU A 63 0.53 3.53 15.42
CA LEU A 63 0.24 4.51 16.47
C LEU A 63 0.60 5.93 15.97
N PRO A 64 -0.22 6.95 16.29
CA PRO A 64 0.15 8.34 16.04
C PRO A 64 1.40 8.72 16.84
N ASP A 65 2.36 9.38 16.17
CA ASP A 65 3.64 9.81 16.73
C ASP A 65 3.70 11.33 17.00
N ALA A 66 2.61 12.03 16.75
CA ALA A 66 2.45 13.45 17.00
C ALA A 66 1.10 13.72 17.68
N PRO A 67 0.98 14.82 18.46
CA PRO A 67 -0.30 15.25 19.01
C PRO A 67 -1.38 15.38 17.93
N ARG A 68 -2.64 15.16 18.32
CA ARG A 68 -3.76 15.32 17.39
C ARG A 68 -3.82 16.77 16.90
N PRO A 69 -3.85 17.01 15.58
CA PRO A 69 -4.04 18.36 15.05
C PRO A 69 -5.32 18.98 15.62
N ALA A 70 -5.24 20.22 16.10
CA ALA A 70 -6.42 20.94 16.55
C ALA A 70 -7.27 21.30 15.32
N GLY A 71 -8.44 20.68 15.21
CA GLY A 71 -9.31 20.81 14.04
C GLY A 71 -9.36 19.52 13.23
N SER A 72 -10.17 18.58 13.68
CA SER A 72 -10.69 17.51 12.83
C SER A 72 -12.10 17.22 13.35
N PRO A 73 -13.16 17.44 12.55
CA PRO A 73 -14.56 17.25 12.98
C PRO A 73 -14.85 15.84 13.50
#